data_AF-A0A7C3NJ96-F1
#
_entry.id   AF-A0A7C3NJ96-F1
#
_cell.length_a   1.000
_cell.length_b   1.000
_cell.length_c   1.000
_cell.angle_alpha   90.00
_cell.angle_beta   90.00
_cell.angle_gamma   90.00
#
_symmetry.space_group_name_H-M   'P 1'
#
loop_
_entity.id
_entity.type
_entity.pdbx_description
1 polymer ?
#
loop_
_entity_poly.entity_id
_entity_poly.type
_entity_poly.pdbx_seq_one_letter_code
_entity_poly.pdbx_strand_id
1 'polypeptide(L)'
;MKNAVSRYSPTRSWRSNHEENLPIRKLLAVAAAALFLGAFGFTPQGGVRSASAQGATHETETVYTTPDGFLLGDPVPGAYATLVRNRNGLTTSVHTLVASGPGPYTLWWIIFNDPAACVTYLCTFDLPDLAVNAAGKIVPPGGVANFTGRLSPGGPYSGEVVIGDPDIGLTNPAGALVTLVIRYHGPAIPGMIAQQLTYHSGDFCPTAGFPCIDEQIVVFPGECGSSDPCSDPNAL
;
A
#
# COMPACT_ATOMS: atom_id res chain seq x y z
N MET A 1 -48.98 -3.62 -19.50
CA MET A 1 -47.84 -4.42 -20.04
C MET A 1 -47.10 -5.02 -18.87
N LYS A 2 -46.73 -6.30 -18.96
CA LYS A 2 -46.42 -7.20 -17.83
C LYS A 2 -45.00 -6.96 -17.29
N ASN A 3 -44.88 -6.83 -15.98
CA ASN A 3 -43.61 -6.81 -15.23
C ASN A 3 -42.99 -8.22 -15.19
N ALA A 4 -41.75 -8.36 -15.62
CA ALA A 4 -40.97 -9.58 -15.48
C ALA A 4 -39.98 -9.43 -14.31
N VAL A 5 -40.25 -10.16 -13.24
CA VAL A 5 -39.39 -10.32 -12.07
C VAL A 5 -38.37 -11.41 -12.39
N SER A 6 -37.09 -11.05 -12.48
CA SER A 6 -35.99 -12.01 -12.60
C SER A 6 -35.60 -12.53 -11.21
N ARG A 7 -35.76 -13.83 -10.99
CA ARG A 7 -35.35 -14.51 -9.76
C ARG A 7 -33.92 -15.02 -9.94
N TYR A 8 -33.00 -14.50 -9.14
CA TYR A 8 -31.67 -15.07 -9.00
C TYR A 8 -31.72 -16.24 -8.01
N SER A 9 -31.13 -17.37 -8.38
CA SER A 9 -31.12 -18.62 -7.62
C SER A 9 -29.68 -19.02 -7.34
N PRO A 10 -29.19 -19.02 -6.08
CA PRO A 10 -27.81 -19.40 -5.80
C PRO A 10 -27.77 -20.87 -5.35
N THR A 11 -27.30 -21.77 -6.21
CA THR A 11 -26.83 -23.08 -5.75
C THR A 11 -25.57 -23.50 -6.50
N ARG A 12 -24.40 -23.32 -5.87
CA ARG A 12 -23.32 -24.30 -6.05
C ARG A 12 -22.43 -24.33 -4.82
N SER A 13 -22.62 -25.40 -4.06
CA SER A 13 -21.80 -25.84 -2.93
C SER A 13 -20.36 -26.08 -3.37
N TRP A 14 -19.41 -25.38 -2.76
CA TRP A 14 -18.00 -25.74 -2.81
C TRP A 14 -17.76 -26.93 -1.87
N ARG A 15 -17.39 -28.07 -2.45
CA ARG A 15 -16.92 -29.27 -1.73
C ARG A 15 -15.50 -29.02 -1.23
N SER A 16 -15.32 -29.09 0.08
CA SER A 16 -14.02 -29.30 0.74
C SER A 16 -13.65 -30.77 0.67
N ASN A 17 -12.61 -31.11 -0.10
CA ASN A 17 -11.92 -32.39 -0.10
C ASN A 17 -10.45 -32.08 -0.41
N HIS A 18 -9.42 -32.69 0.16
CA HIS A 18 -9.25 -33.63 1.25
C HIS A 18 -7.75 -33.52 1.57
N GLU A 19 -7.40 -33.76 2.82
CA GLU A 19 -6.03 -33.90 3.30
C GLU A 19 -5.26 -34.97 2.50
N GLU A 20 -4.09 -34.63 1.97
CA GLU A 20 -3.10 -35.63 1.54
C GLU A 20 -1.97 -35.71 2.55
N ASN A 21 -2.01 -36.83 3.28
CA ASN A 21 -1.03 -37.31 4.25
C ASN A 21 0.30 -37.63 3.56
N LEU A 22 1.41 -37.03 4.05
CA LEU A 22 2.76 -37.50 3.72
C LEU A 22 3.15 -38.67 4.65
N PRO A 23 3.53 -39.85 4.12
CA PRO A 23 3.88 -41.00 4.94
C PRO A 23 5.29 -40.88 5.52
N ILE A 24 5.35 -40.90 6.85
CA ILE A 24 6.53 -41.13 7.67
C ILE A 24 7.13 -42.50 7.32
N ARG A 25 8.36 -42.52 6.78
CA ARG A 25 9.22 -43.72 6.79
C ARG A 25 10.38 -43.54 7.75
N LYS A 26 10.35 -44.37 8.79
CA LYS A 26 11.39 -44.58 9.80
C LYS A 26 12.54 -45.42 9.22
N LEU A 27 13.67 -45.35 9.94
CA LEU A 27 14.76 -46.36 10.08
C LEU A 27 15.77 -46.38 8.91
N LEU A 28 17.10 -46.32 9.09
CA LEU A 28 17.98 -46.87 10.14
C LEU A 28 19.28 -46.06 10.29
N ALA A 29 19.85 -46.18 11.48
CA ALA A 29 21.15 -45.66 11.90
C ALA A 29 22.34 -46.42 11.27
N VAL A 30 23.44 -45.69 11.02
CA VAL A 30 24.79 -46.24 11.10
C VAL A 30 25.62 -45.27 11.94
N ALA A 31 26.01 -45.75 13.12
CA ALA A 31 27.01 -45.13 13.96
C ALA A 31 28.40 -45.42 13.40
N ALA A 32 29.23 -44.39 13.25
CA ALA A 32 30.67 -44.53 13.18
C ALA A 32 31.28 -43.53 14.16
N ALA A 33 31.73 -44.07 15.29
CA ALA A 33 32.50 -43.36 16.29
C ALA A 33 33.91 -43.09 15.75
N ALA A 34 34.30 -41.83 15.68
CA ALA A 34 35.70 -41.44 15.59
C ALA A 34 36.03 -40.57 16.81
N LEU A 35 36.66 -41.22 17.79
CA LEU A 35 37.32 -40.59 18.93
C LEU A 35 38.54 -39.84 18.42
N PHE A 36 38.44 -38.50 18.29
CA PHE A 36 39.61 -37.63 18.26
C PHE A 36 39.72 -36.91 19.60
N LEU A 37 40.62 -37.41 20.45
CA LEU A 37 41.19 -36.69 21.57
C LEU A 37 42.06 -35.54 21.01
N GLY A 38 41.45 -34.38 20.87
CA GLY A 38 42.14 -33.12 20.59
C GLY A 38 41.80 -32.12 21.69
N ALA A 39 42.73 -31.92 22.63
CA ALA A 39 42.67 -30.83 23.59
C ALA A 39 42.83 -29.49 22.83
N PHE A 40 41.72 -28.91 22.39
CA PHE A 40 41.67 -27.53 21.92
C PHE A 40 41.13 -26.64 23.04
N GLY A 41 41.94 -25.65 23.40
CA GLY A 41 41.63 -24.67 24.41
C GLY A 41 40.31 -23.96 24.12
N PHE A 42 39.49 -23.82 25.16
CA PHE A 42 38.40 -22.88 25.21
C PHE A 42 38.94 -21.45 25.05
N THR A 43 38.76 -20.85 23.89
CA THR A 43 38.62 -19.39 23.81
C THR A 43 37.14 -19.08 23.66
N PRO A 44 36.47 -18.47 24.66
CA PRO A 44 35.14 -17.93 24.45
C PRO A 44 35.29 -16.77 23.48
N GLN A 45 35.10 -17.03 22.18
CA GLN A 45 34.86 -15.98 21.21
C GLN A 45 33.48 -15.40 21.52
N GLY A 46 33.45 -14.44 22.43
CA GLY A 46 32.37 -13.47 22.55
C GLY A 46 32.32 -12.66 21.26
N GLY A 47 31.86 -13.28 20.19
CA GLY A 47 31.52 -12.60 18.96
C GLY A 47 30.37 -11.67 19.28
N VAL A 48 30.69 -10.38 19.44
CA VAL A 48 29.69 -9.32 19.43
C VAL A 48 29.01 -9.43 18.07
N ARG A 49 27.83 -10.06 18.03
CA ARG A 49 26.96 -9.99 16.86
C ARG A 49 26.50 -8.55 16.80
N SER A 50 27.24 -7.70 16.09
CA SER A 50 26.73 -6.43 15.63
C SER A 50 25.53 -6.77 14.76
N ALA A 51 24.33 -6.67 15.34
CA ALA A 51 23.11 -6.63 14.56
C ALA A 51 23.26 -5.42 13.63
N SER A 52 23.49 -5.65 12.34
CA SER A 52 23.34 -4.60 11.36
C SER A 52 21.89 -4.14 11.48
N ALA A 53 21.66 -2.96 12.06
CA ALA A 53 20.37 -2.31 11.95
C ALA A 53 20.10 -2.23 10.44
N GLN A 54 19.07 -2.96 9.97
CA GLN A 54 18.65 -2.85 8.57
C GLN A 54 18.38 -1.37 8.32
N GLY A 55 19.09 -0.78 7.36
CA GLY A 55 18.95 0.63 7.03
C GLY A 55 17.53 0.94 6.60
N ALA A 56 17.01 2.09 7.04
CA ALA A 56 15.82 2.65 6.43
C ALA A 56 16.24 3.45 5.20
N THR A 57 15.48 3.30 4.11
CA THR A 57 15.61 4.16 2.93
C THR A 57 14.75 5.40 3.14
N HIS A 58 15.27 6.57 2.77
CA HIS A 58 14.59 7.85 2.85
C HIS A 58 14.50 8.44 1.44
N GLU A 59 13.28 8.69 0.99
CA GLU A 59 12.99 9.29 -0.32
C GLU A 59 12.26 10.62 -0.11
N THR A 60 12.42 11.54 -1.06
CA THR A 60 11.66 12.80 -1.10
C THR A 60 11.23 13.03 -2.53
N GLU A 61 9.93 13.21 -2.72
CA GLU A 61 9.32 13.34 -4.04
C GLU A 61 8.42 14.58 -4.13
N THR A 62 8.19 15.00 -5.37
CA THR A 62 7.35 16.15 -5.70
C THR A 62 5.87 15.76 -5.58
N VAL A 63 5.04 16.68 -5.10
CA VAL A 63 3.58 16.54 -5.16
C VAL A 63 3.08 17.14 -6.47
N TYR A 64 2.27 16.39 -7.19
CA TYR A 64 1.65 16.81 -8.45
C TYR A 64 0.16 16.96 -8.27
N THR A 65 -0.46 17.86 -9.04
CA THR A 65 -1.90 17.81 -9.28
C THR A 65 -2.27 16.53 -10.03
N THR A 66 -3.54 16.12 -10.00
CA THR A 66 -4.03 15.02 -10.86
C THR A 66 -5.33 15.41 -11.59
N PRO A 67 -5.31 15.58 -12.92
CA PRO A 67 -6.49 16.00 -13.68
C PRO A 67 -7.62 14.96 -13.73
N ASP A 68 -7.30 13.68 -13.58
CA ASP A 68 -8.23 12.54 -13.70
C ASP A 68 -8.03 11.46 -12.61
N GLY A 69 -7.33 11.80 -11.53
CA GLY A 69 -7.22 11.01 -10.31
C GLY A 69 -5.98 10.12 -10.20
N PHE A 70 -5.34 9.78 -11.33
CA PHE A 70 -4.10 8.99 -11.33
C PHE A 70 -3.03 9.42 -12.34
N LEU A 71 -3.32 10.36 -13.26
CA LEU A 71 -2.27 10.96 -14.07
C LEU A 71 -1.51 12.05 -13.30
N LEU A 72 -0.19 12.10 -13.49
CA LEU A 72 0.64 13.20 -13.03
C LEU A 72 0.32 14.46 -13.84
N GLY A 73 -0.21 15.48 -13.18
CA GLY A 73 -0.38 16.83 -13.73
C GLY A 73 0.82 17.72 -13.43
N ASP A 74 0.56 19.01 -13.22
CA ASP A 74 1.60 19.99 -12.89
C ASP A 74 2.11 19.82 -11.45
N PRO A 75 3.41 20.06 -11.18
CA PRO A 75 3.95 20.15 -9.82
C PRO A 75 3.23 21.21 -9.00
N VAL A 76 2.92 20.91 -7.73
CA VAL A 76 2.37 21.86 -6.77
C VAL A 76 3.52 22.67 -6.16
N PRO A 77 3.60 24.00 -6.37
CA PRO A 77 4.75 24.78 -5.92
C PRO A 77 4.96 24.72 -4.40
N GLY A 78 6.18 24.38 -3.97
CA GLY A 78 6.56 24.31 -2.55
C GLY A 78 6.06 23.07 -1.81
N ALA A 79 5.30 22.19 -2.48
CA ALA A 79 4.84 20.94 -1.91
C ALA A 79 5.87 19.82 -2.09
N TYR A 80 5.93 18.91 -1.13
CA TYR A 80 6.80 17.76 -1.14
C TYR A 80 6.24 16.64 -0.26
N ALA A 81 6.68 15.43 -0.52
CA ALA A 81 6.42 14.29 0.35
C ALA A 81 7.71 13.53 0.62
N THR A 82 7.79 12.92 1.80
CA THR A 82 8.90 12.06 2.19
C THR A 82 8.38 10.67 2.50
N LEU A 83 9.09 9.64 2.06
CA LEU A 83 8.79 8.25 2.40
C LEU A 83 9.99 7.61 3.07
N VAL A 84 9.72 6.90 4.16
CA VAL A 84 10.68 6.06 4.86
C VAL A 84 10.25 4.61 4.72
N ARG A 85 11.12 3.79 4.15
CA ARG A 85 10.89 2.35 3.93
C ARG A 85 11.85 1.54 4.76
N ASN A 86 11.35 0.51 5.43
CA ASN A 86 12.18 -0.53 6.04
C ASN A 86 11.36 -1.81 6.24
N ARG A 87 11.99 -2.85 6.78
CA ARG A 87 11.32 -4.13 7.07
C ARG A 87 10.10 -4.03 8.00
N ASN A 88 9.97 -2.94 8.76
CA ASN A 88 8.83 -2.68 9.65
C ASN A 88 7.72 -1.87 8.95
N GLY A 89 7.81 -1.64 7.64
CA GLY A 89 6.78 -1.01 6.82
C GLY A 89 7.18 0.35 6.25
N LEU A 90 6.15 1.17 6.02
CA LEU A 90 6.22 2.48 5.38
C LEU A 90 5.87 3.58 6.39
N THR A 91 6.52 4.74 6.29
CA THR A 91 6.12 5.96 6.98
C THR A 91 6.22 7.13 6.03
N THR A 92 5.16 7.90 5.88
CA THR A 92 5.11 9.08 5.01
C THR A 92 4.84 10.35 5.79
N SER A 93 5.35 11.46 5.26
CA SER A 93 4.93 12.81 5.58
C SER A 93 4.71 13.58 4.28
N VAL A 94 3.60 14.30 4.16
CA VAL A 94 3.29 15.13 2.99
C VAL A 94 3.03 16.55 3.45
N HIS A 95 3.71 17.52 2.85
CA HIS A 95 3.46 18.95 2.98
C HIS A 95 2.96 19.49 1.65
N THR A 96 1.78 20.11 1.63
CA THR A 96 1.21 20.62 0.38
C THR A 96 0.29 21.81 0.56
N LEU A 97 -0.14 22.38 -0.56
CA LEU A 97 -1.17 23.39 -0.70
C LEU A 97 -2.29 22.84 -1.59
N VAL A 98 -3.49 22.63 -1.03
CA VAL A 98 -4.66 22.14 -1.78
C VAL A 98 -5.50 23.27 -2.37
N ALA A 99 -6.09 23.03 -3.53
CA ALA A 99 -6.81 23.97 -4.37
C ALA A 99 -8.34 23.89 -4.20
N SER A 100 -8.90 22.76 -3.76
CA SER A 100 -10.36 22.58 -3.68
C SER A 100 -11.05 23.31 -2.51
N GLY A 101 -10.27 24.07 -1.72
CA GLY A 101 -10.76 24.90 -0.61
C GLY A 101 -10.75 24.20 0.75
N PRO A 102 -11.29 24.85 1.80
CA PRO A 102 -11.33 24.28 3.15
C PRO A 102 -12.33 23.13 3.25
N GLY A 103 -11.97 22.08 4.00
CA GLY A 103 -12.84 20.93 4.23
C GLY A 103 -12.06 19.67 4.60
N PRO A 104 -12.72 18.50 4.65
CA PRO A 104 -12.08 17.22 4.94
C PRO A 104 -11.30 16.71 3.73
N TYR A 105 -10.07 16.30 3.99
CA TYR A 105 -9.19 15.65 3.05
C TYR A 105 -8.66 14.36 3.66
N THR A 106 -8.35 13.41 2.78
CA THR A 106 -7.72 12.14 3.15
C THR A 106 -6.47 11.91 2.31
N LEU A 107 -5.48 11.27 2.93
CA LEU A 107 -4.33 10.69 2.25
C LEU A 107 -4.54 9.18 2.12
N TRP A 108 -4.30 8.63 0.94
CA TRP A 108 -4.42 7.20 0.65
C TRP A 108 -3.08 6.61 0.26
N TRP A 109 -2.81 5.41 0.75
CA TRP A 109 -1.78 4.53 0.20
C TRP A 109 -2.40 3.77 -0.97
N ILE A 110 -1.77 3.82 -2.13
CA ILE A 110 -2.04 2.97 -3.28
C ILE A 110 -0.74 2.24 -3.59
N ILE A 111 -0.73 0.91 -3.44
CA ILE A 111 0.50 0.13 -3.37
C ILE A 111 0.48 -0.99 -4.39
N PHE A 112 1.62 -1.16 -5.06
CA PHE A 112 1.94 -2.27 -5.94
C PHE A 112 3.19 -2.96 -5.36
N ASN A 113 3.01 -4.16 -4.79
CA ASN A 113 4.06 -4.92 -4.13
C ASN A 113 5.13 -5.42 -5.11
N ASP A 114 4.73 -5.68 -6.36
CA ASP A 114 5.61 -6.08 -7.46
C ASP A 114 5.48 -5.12 -8.66
N PRO A 115 6.14 -3.95 -8.60
CA PRO A 115 5.99 -2.95 -9.66
C PRO A 115 6.60 -3.37 -10.99
N ALA A 116 7.50 -4.36 -11.00
CA ALA A 116 8.02 -4.98 -12.23
C ALA A 116 6.92 -5.69 -13.03
N ALA A 117 5.84 -6.14 -12.38
CA ALA A 117 4.69 -6.77 -13.00
C ALA A 117 3.67 -5.78 -13.59
N CYS A 118 3.89 -4.47 -13.41
CA CYS A 118 3.01 -3.46 -13.98
C CYS A 118 3.02 -3.53 -15.51
N VAL A 119 1.88 -3.29 -16.13
CA VAL A 119 1.74 -3.24 -17.60
C VAL A 119 1.77 -1.82 -18.13
N THR A 120 1.62 -0.84 -17.25
CA THR A 120 1.64 0.59 -17.60
C THR A 120 2.71 1.34 -16.81
N TYR A 121 3.15 2.48 -17.36
CA TYR A 121 4.07 3.37 -16.67
C TYR A 121 3.51 3.77 -15.31
N LEU A 122 4.33 3.61 -14.26
CA LEU A 122 3.97 3.81 -12.85
C LEU A 122 2.69 3.08 -12.40
N CYS A 123 2.32 1.99 -13.08
CA CYS A 123 1.13 1.21 -12.79
C CYS A 123 -0.17 2.02 -12.88
N THR A 124 -0.19 3.10 -13.68
CA THR A 124 -1.23 4.13 -13.65
C THR A 124 -2.64 3.60 -13.98
N PHE A 125 -2.73 2.53 -14.78
CA PHE A 125 -4.01 1.88 -15.12
C PHE A 125 -4.12 0.44 -14.60
N ASP A 126 -3.18 0.05 -13.74
CA ASP A 126 -3.11 -1.29 -13.21
C ASP A 126 -3.91 -1.36 -11.91
N LEU A 127 -4.37 -2.57 -11.57
CA LEU A 127 -5.09 -2.78 -10.33
C LEU A 127 -4.09 -2.84 -9.17
N PRO A 128 -4.18 -1.97 -8.14
CA PRO A 128 -3.25 -2.02 -7.02
C PRO A 128 -3.51 -3.25 -6.15
N ASP A 129 -2.46 -3.70 -5.49
CA ASP A 129 -2.52 -4.80 -4.52
C ASP A 129 -3.18 -4.37 -3.20
N LEU A 130 -3.05 -3.08 -2.86
CA LEU A 130 -3.54 -2.51 -1.61
C LEU A 130 -3.91 -1.05 -1.80
N ALA A 131 -5.11 -0.67 -1.36
CA ALA A 131 -5.55 0.71 -1.23
C ALA A 131 -6.15 0.96 0.15
N VAL A 132 -5.47 1.77 0.98
CA VAL A 132 -5.88 1.98 2.39
C VAL A 132 -5.65 3.41 2.86
N ASN A 133 -6.53 3.89 3.74
CA ASN A 133 -6.42 5.22 4.31
C ASN A 133 -5.12 5.36 5.11
N ALA A 134 -4.34 6.40 4.80
CA ALA A 134 -3.11 6.75 5.52
C ALA A 134 -3.39 7.76 6.64
N ALA A 135 -4.22 8.76 6.34
CA ALA A 135 -4.57 9.84 7.24
C ALA A 135 -5.83 10.58 6.77
N GLY A 136 -6.44 11.34 7.68
CA GLY A 136 -7.51 12.29 7.39
C GLY A 136 -7.32 13.59 8.18
N LYS A 137 -7.68 14.73 7.57
CA LYS A 137 -7.61 16.06 8.21
C LYS A 137 -8.68 17.00 7.66
N ILE A 138 -9.18 17.90 8.51
CA ILE A 138 -9.85 19.13 8.08
C ILE A 138 -8.79 20.18 7.72
N VAL A 139 -8.74 20.58 6.46
CA VAL A 139 -7.87 21.64 5.95
C VAL A 139 -8.57 23.00 6.13
N PRO A 140 -7.90 23.99 6.76
CA PRO A 140 -8.47 25.32 6.97
C PRO A 140 -8.45 26.17 5.69
N PRO A 141 -9.08 27.36 5.71
CA PRO A 141 -8.88 28.37 4.68
C PRO A 141 -7.38 28.66 4.50
N GLY A 142 -6.94 28.80 3.25
CA GLY A 142 -5.52 28.93 2.89
C GLY A 142 -4.86 27.62 2.45
N GLY A 143 -5.55 26.48 2.54
CA GLY A 143 -5.20 25.24 1.81
C GLY A 143 -3.94 24.52 2.27
N VAL A 144 -3.20 25.03 3.26
CA VAL A 144 -1.99 24.35 3.74
C VAL A 144 -2.36 23.06 4.47
N ALA A 145 -1.84 21.94 3.98
CA ALA A 145 -2.11 20.62 4.52
C ALA A 145 -0.82 19.89 4.85
N ASN A 146 -0.83 19.19 5.99
CA ASN A 146 0.23 18.30 6.41
C ASN A 146 -0.38 16.97 6.82
N PHE A 147 0.04 15.89 6.17
CA PHE A 147 -0.40 14.53 6.43
C PHE A 147 0.78 13.67 6.86
N THR A 148 0.53 12.74 7.78
CA THR A 148 1.52 11.74 8.19
C THR A 148 0.82 10.41 8.32
N GLY A 149 1.41 9.37 7.76
CA GLY A 149 0.84 8.02 7.78
C GLY A 149 1.91 6.98 8.07
N ARG A 150 1.51 5.88 8.71
CA ARG A 150 2.36 4.71 8.88
C ARG A 150 1.57 3.47 8.49
N LEU A 151 2.22 2.58 7.76
CA LEU A 151 1.67 1.30 7.35
C LEU A 151 2.66 0.20 7.73
N SER A 152 2.22 -0.79 8.50
CA SER A 152 3.05 -1.95 8.83
C SER A 152 2.96 -2.98 7.69
N PRO A 153 3.83 -4.00 7.60
CA PRO A 153 3.65 -5.10 6.66
C PRO A 153 2.47 -6.01 7.07
N GLY A 154 1.93 -6.75 6.10
CA GLY A 154 0.83 -7.68 6.27
C GLY A 154 -0.51 -7.10 5.83
N GLY A 155 -1.60 -7.56 6.46
CA GLY A 155 -2.99 -7.24 6.15
C GLY A 155 -3.90 -8.34 6.72
N PRO A 156 -5.22 -8.21 6.60
CA PRO A 156 -5.96 -7.07 6.02
C PRO A 156 -5.98 -5.85 6.95
N TYR A 157 -6.29 -4.67 6.41
CA TYR A 157 -6.42 -3.44 7.20
C TYR A 157 -7.87 -2.99 7.39
N SER A 158 -8.13 -2.31 8.51
CA SER A 158 -9.41 -1.63 8.71
C SER A 158 -9.54 -0.45 7.76
N GLY A 159 -10.65 -0.38 7.02
CA GLY A 159 -10.90 0.71 6.07
C GLY A 159 -10.11 0.60 4.76
N GLU A 160 -9.52 -0.56 4.51
CA GLU A 160 -9.00 -0.95 3.21
C GLU A 160 -10.13 -0.99 2.17
N VAL A 161 -9.83 -0.50 0.97
CA VAL A 161 -10.64 -0.76 -0.20
C VAL A 161 -10.24 -2.14 -0.68
N VAL A 162 -11.13 -3.12 -0.51
CA VAL A 162 -10.89 -4.48 -1.00
C VAL A 162 -10.88 -4.44 -2.52
N ILE A 163 -9.70 -4.67 -3.10
CA ILE A 163 -9.47 -4.62 -4.54
C ILE A 163 -8.99 -6.00 -4.99
N GLY A 164 -9.87 -6.72 -5.70
CA GLY A 164 -9.59 -8.10 -6.11
C GLY A 164 -9.56 -9.09 -4.94
N ASP A 165 -9.46 -10.38 -5.27
CA ASP A 165 -9.25 -11.47 -4.32
C ASP A 165 -8.00 -12.26 -4.75
N PRO A 166 -7.14 -12.68 -3.81
CA PRO A 166 -7.17 -12.43 -2.37
C PRO A 166 -6.60 -11.06 -1.97
N ASP A 167 -7.07 -10.51 -0.84
CA ASP A 167 -6.43 -9.37 -0.16
C ASP A 167 -5.04 -9.77 0.35
N ILE A 168 -4.00 -9.18 -0.23
CA ILE A 168 -2.61 -9.52 0.07
C ILE A 168 -1.91 -8.51 1.00
N GLY A 169 -2.50 -7.34 1.22
CA GLY A 169 -1.91 -6.25 1.98
C GLY A 169 -0.50 -5.84 1.53
N LEU A 170 0.32 -5.32 2.46
CA LEU A 170 1.69 -4.88 2.19
C LEU A 170 2.69 -6.02 2.42
N THR A 171 3.21 -6.60 1.33
CA THR A 171 4.15 -7.74 1.39
C THR A 171 5.59 -7.36 1.10
N ASN A 172 5.81 -6.26 0.36
CA ASN A 172 7.15 -5.80 -0.04
C ASN A 172 7.40 -4.30 0.27
N PRO A 173 7.53 -3.89 1.55
CA PRO A 173 7.72 -2.46 1.88
C PRO A 173 8.94 -1.81 1.23
N ALA A 174 10.01 -2.57 1.03
CA ALA A 174 11.28 -2.05 0.51
C ALA A 174 11.22 -1.79 -1.00
N GLY A 175 10.64 -2.72 -1.77
CA GLY A 175 10.60 -2.65 -3.23
C GLY A 175 9.26 -2.22 -3.83
N ALA A 176 8.20 -2.04 -3.06
CA ALA A 176 6.89 -1.66 -3.59
C ALA A 176 6.89 -0.25 -4.22
N LEU A 177 6.20 -0.10 -5.34
CA LEU A 177 5.78 1.22 -5.80
C LEU A 177 4.67 1.74 -4.89
N VAL A 178 4.83 2.98 -4.45
CA VAL A 178 3.90 3.61 -3.51
C VAL A 178 3.42 4.91 -4.09
N THR A 179 2.13 4.95 -4.37
CA THR A 179 1.42 6.16 -4.78
C THR A 179 0.63 6.69 -3.59
N LEU A 180 0.79 7.97 -3.32
CA LEU A 180 0.00 8.69 -2.33
C LEU A 180 -1.04 9.54 -3.03
N VAL A 181 -2.31 9.39 -2.67
CA VAL A 181 -3.40 10.19 -3.25
C VAL A 181 -4.04 11.06 -2.18
N ILE A 182 -4.11 12.36 -2.44
CA ILE A 182 -4.82 13.33 -1.61
C ILE A 182 -6.20 13.56 -2.22
N ARG A 183 -7.23 13.15 -1.48
CA ARG A 183 -8.63 13.28 -1.89
C ARG A 183 -9.36 14.33 -1.07
N TYR A 184 -10.12 15.18 -1.74
CA TYR A 184 -11.04 16.13 -1.16
C TYR A 184 -12.48 15.58 -1.08
N HIS A 185 -13.12 15.69 0.09
CA HIS A 185 -14.46 15.15 0.34
C HIS A 185 -15.60 16.18 0.34
N GLY A 186 -15.34 17.41 -0.13
CA GLY A 186 -16.32 18.51 -0.08
C GLY A 186 -16.33 19.27 1.25
N PRO A 187 -17.32 20.13 1.52
CA PRO A 187 -17.47 20.79 2.82
C PRO A 187 -17.69 19.79 3.97
N ALA A 188 -17.27 20.15 5.19
CA ALA A 188 -17.48 19.31 6.37
C ALA A 188 -18.98 19.21 6.73
N ILE A 189 -19.43 17.99 7.04
CA ILE A 189 -20.84 17.71 7.33
C ILE A 189 -21.01 17.35 8.80
N PRO A 190 -21.86 18.08 9.54
CA PRO A 190 -22.19 17.72 10.92
C PRO A 190 -22.67 16.26 11.02
N GLY A 191 -22.00 15.48 11.88
CA GLY A 191 -22.33 14.07 12.09
C GLY A 191 -21.68 13.07 11.11
N MET A 192 -21.00 13.53 10.06
CA MET A 192 -20.32 12.65 9.08
C MET A 192 -18.81 12.92 8.91
N ILE A 193 -18.24 13.81 9.72
CA ILE A 193 -16.82 14.18 9.62
C ILE A 193 -15.89 12.97 9.72
N ALA A 194 -16.16 12.05 10.66
CA ALA A 194 -15.32 10.86 10.81
C ALA A 194 -15.26 10.04 9.52
N GLN A 195 -16.41 9.84 8.88
CA GLN A 195 -16.53 9.13 7.61
C GLN A 195 -15.80 9.87 6.48
N GLN A 196 -15.92 11.20 6.41
CA GLN A 196 -15.19 12.05 5.46
C GLN A 196 -13.67 12.01 5.65
N LEU A 197 -13.18 11.53 6.79
CA LEU A 197 -11.76 11.45 7.11
C LEU A 197 -11.18 10.03 7.01
N THR A 198 -12.00 9.01 6.77
CA THR A 198 -11.54 7.61 6.77
C THR A 198 -11.96 6.79 5.56
N TYR A 199 -13.04 7.14 4.85
CA TYR A 199 -13.55 6.32 3.74
C TYR A 199 -13.12 6.83 2.36
N HIS A 200 -12.85 5.90 1.45
CA HIS A 200 -12.42 6.20 0.08
C HIS A 200 -13.61 6.71 -0.74
N SER A 201 -14.62 5.86 -0.91
CA SER A 201 -15.67 6.08 -1.91
C SER A 201 -16.93 5.22 -1.69
N GLY A 202 -17.31 4.93 -0.44
CA GLY A 202 -18.57 4.20 -0.15
C GLY A 202 -19.81 4.97 -0.64
N ASP A 203 -21.02 4.67 -0.11
CA ASP A 203 -22.29 5.35 -0.46
C ASP A 203 -22.27 6.89 -0.34
N PHE A 204 -21.20 7.44 0.22
CA PHE A 204 -20.88 8.86 0.30
C PHE A 204 -20.52 9.48 -1.07
N CYS A 205 -19.69 8.82 -1.90
CA CYS A 205 -19.14 9.41 -3.12
C CYS A 205 -19.66 8.73 -4.39
N PRO A 206 -20.13 9.46 -5.43
CA PRO A 206 -20.73 10.79 -5.44
C PRO A 206 -22.24 10.76 -5.10
N THR A 207 -22.77 9.59 -4.72
CA THR A 207 -24.22 9.32 -4.59
C THR A 207 -24.91 10.20 -3.55
N ALA A 208 -24.17 10.74 -2.58
CA ALA A 208 -24.68 11.70 -1.58
C ALA A 208 -24.39 13.18 -1.93
N GLY A 209 -23.91 13.47 -3.15
CA GLY A 209 -23.64 14.82 -3.65
C GLY A 209 -22.22 15.33 -3.36
N PHE A 210 -21.27 14.44 -3.03
CA PHE A 210 -19.89 14.82 -2.71
C PHE A 210 -18.96 14.65 -3.91
N PRO A 211 -18.04 15.59 -4.14
CA PRO A 211 -17.26 15.62 -5.36
C PRO A 211 -16.15 14.55 -5.34
N CYS A 212 -15.64 14.19 -4.15
CA CYS A 212 -14.67 13.13 -3.91
C CYS A 212 -13.54 13.12 -4.95
N ILE A 213 -12.86 14.26 -5.03
CA ILE A 213 -11.88 14.54 -6.07
C ILE A 213 -10.52 14.14 -5.55
N ASP A 214 -9.88 13.22 -6.24
CA ASP A 214 -8.45 13.05 -6.17
C ASP A 214 -7.82 14.30 -6.76
N GLU A 215 -7.18 15.09 -5.91
CA GLU A 215 -6.70 16.41 -6.30
C GLU A 215 -5.20 16.39 -6.56
N GLN A 216 -4.47 15.60 -5.76
CA GLN A 216 -3.02 15.55 -5.82
C GLN A 216 -2.51 14.14 -5.62
N ILE A 217 -1.33 13.90 -6.17
CA ILE A 217 -0.68 12.60 -6.22
C ILE A 217 0.82 12.76 -5.99
N VAL A 218 1.42 11.75 -5.35
CA VAL A 218 2.87 11.56 -5.26
C VAL A 218 3.17 10.13 -5.64
N VAL A 219 4.21 9.90 -6.43
CA VAL A 219 4.68 8.56 -6.75
C VAL A 219 6.10 8.38 -6.22
N PHE A 220 6.26 7.41 -5.34
CA PHE A 220 7.56 6.91 -4.92
C PHE A 220 7.84 5.62 -5.69
N PRO A 221 8.79 5.65 -6.65
CA PRO A 221 9.08 4.47 -7.45
C PRO A 221 9.54 3.31 -6.56
N GLY A 222 9.19 2.10 -6.96
CA GLY A 222 9.68 0.88 -6.33
C GLY A 222 10.92 0.32 -7.03
N GLU A 223 11.23 -0.93 -6.74
CA GLU A 223 12.23 -1.71 -7.48
C GLU A 223 11.66 -2.14 -8.83
N CYS A 224 11.63 -1.21 -9.77
CA CYS A 224 11.43 -1.48 -11.18
C CYS A 224 12.70 -2.10 -11.74
N GLY A 225 12.66 -3.32 -12.26
CA GLY A 225 13.79 -3.86 -13.00
C GLY A 225 14.16 -2.92 -14.16
N SER A 226 15.42 -2.96 -14.60
CA SER A 226 15.96 -2.02 -15.59
C SER A 226 15.33 -2.12 -16.99
N SER A 227 14.43 -3.07 -17.21
CA SER A 227 13.69 -3.31 -18.45
C SER A 227 12.18 -3.06 -18.31
N ASP A 228 11.73 -2.58 -17.15
CA ASP A 228 10.34 -2.72 -16.75
C ASP A 228 9.57 -1.41 -16.97
N PRO A 229 8.28 -1.50 -17.34
CA PRO A 229 7.50 -0.33 -17.73
C PRO A 229 7.33 0.71 -16.61
N CYS A 230 7.51 0.34 -15.34
CA CYS A 230 7.50 1.33 -14.26
C CYS A 230 8.78 2.20 -14.19
N SER A 231 9.81 1.92 -15.00
CA SER A 231 11.05 2.73 -15.09
C SER A 231 11.18 3.58 -16.36
N ASP A 232 10.43 3.28 -17.42
CA ASP A 232 10.50 3.99 -18.71
C ASP A 232 9.16 4.67 -19.06
N PRO A 233 9.10 6.02 -19.14
CA PRO A 233 7.89 6.73 -19.52
C PRO A 233 7.44 6.46 -20.98
N ASN A 234 8.25 5.79 -21.79
CA ASN A 234 7.93 5.39 -23.17
C ASN A 234 7.48 3.93 -23.28
N ALA A 235 7.43 3.17 -22.18
CA ALA A 235 6.94 1.80 -22.19
C ALA A 235 5.40 1.80 -22.22
N LEU A 236 4.84 1.82 -23.42
CA LEU A 236 3.42 1.64 -23.73
C LEU A 236 3.26 0.66 -24.89
#